data_AF-A0A9D7QNI0-F1
#
_entry.id   AF-A0A9D7QNI0-F1
#
_cell.length_a   1.000
_cell.length_b   1.000
_cell.length_c   1.000
_cell.angle_alpha   90.00
_cell.angle_beta   90.00
_cell.angle_gamma   90.00
#
_symmetry.space_group_name_H-M   'P 1'
#
loop_
_entity.id
_entity.type
_entity.pdbx_description
1 polymer ?
#
loop_
_entity_poly.entity_id
_entity_poly.type
_entity_poly.pdbx_seq_one_letter_code
_entity_poly.pdbx_strand_id
1 'polypeptide(L)'
;MRKKLLSARLPFKIAKMKYLWIIIFCFALGTAESQNRNSIWCFGDSAAIDFSSGIATTISSGMDGRGSCASIADEGGNLLFYAATMSAYSATLAYSTFIFDQNHNIMLNGDSIFGKGWYQELVIVPNPANDSTYYLFSIGVTGNDFGLKYSIIDMRLNGG
;
A
#
# COMPACT_ATOMS: atom_id res chain seq x y z
N MET A 1 7.20 56.31 54.90
CA MET A 1 7.42 55.59 53.63
C MET A 1 6.74 54.23 53.69
N ARG A 2 5.60 54.01 53.01
CA ARG A 2 5.02 52.67 52.80
C ARG A 2 4.64 52.56 51.32
N LYS A 3 5.42 51.81 50.54
CA LYS A 3 5.09 51.46 49.15
C LYS A 3 4.05 50.34 49.16
N LYS A 4 2.85 50.61 48.62
CA LYS A 4 1.85 49.57 48.30
C LYS A 4 2.32 48.82 47.05
N LEU A 5 2.55 47.51 47.17
CA LEU A 5 2.76 46.59 46.05
C LEU A 5 1.39 46.25 45.43
N LEU A 6 1.17 46.65 44.18
CA LEU A 6 0.03 46.21 43.36
C LEU A 6 0.34 44.81 42.81
N SER A 7 -0.40 43.81 43.28
CA SER A 7 -0.39 42.46 42.72
C SER A 7 -1.16 42.48 41.40
N ALA A 8 -0.45 42.35 40.27
CA ALA A 8 -1.06 42.13 38.97
C ALA A 8 -1.56 40.69 38.87
N ARG A 9 -2.87 40.47 39.03
CA ARG A 9 -3.49 39.20 38.65
C ARG A 9 -3.69 39.21 37.13
N LEU A 10 -2.93 38.38 36.42
CA LEU A 10 -3.17 38.12 34.99
C LEU A 10 -4.62 37.63 34.80
N PRO A 11 -5.40 38.22 33.88
CA PRO A 11 -6.80 37.87 33.74
C PRO A 11 -6.95 36.47 33.14
N PHE A 12 -7.64 35.60 33.87
CA PHE A 12 -8.00 34.21 33.54
C PHE A 12 -8.73 34.03 32.18
N LYS A 13 -9.09 35.12 31.49
CA LYS A 13 -9.81 35.13 30.21
C LYS A 13 -8.96 34.71 29.00
N ILE A 14 -7.64 34.89 29.04
CA ILE A 14 -6.76 34.59 27.88
C ILE A 14 -6.64 33.08 27.64
N ALA A 15 -6.73 32.26 28.68
CA ALA A 15 -6.61 30.80 28.58
C ALA A 15 -7.77 30.15 27.79
N LYS A 16 -9.01 30.64 27.95
CA LYS A 16 -10.18 30.10 27.23
C LYS A 16 -10.15 30.39 25.72
N MET A 17 -9.51 31.48 25.31
CA MET A 17 -9.43 31.89 23.91
C MET A 17 -8.40 31.09 23.12
N LYS A 18 -7.37 30.52 23.78
CA LYS A 18 -6.35 29.67 23.12
C LYS A 18 -6.94 28.35 22.59
N TYR A 19 -7.84 27.73 23.35
CA TYR A 19 -8.50 26.50 22.92
C TYR A 19 -9.45 26.73 21.74
N LEU A 20 -10.06 27.91 21.64
CA LEU A 20 -10.92 28.27 20.52
C LEU A 20 -10.15 28.31 19.20
N TRP A 21 -8.93 28.86 19.20
CA TRP A 21 -8.07 28.88 18.01
C TRP A 21 -7.60 27.48 17.59
N ILE A 22 -7.35 26.57 18.55
CA ILE A 22 -7.02 25.17 18.23
C ILE A 22 -8.22 24.46 17.60
N ILE A 23 -9.43 24.67 18.13
CA ILE A 23 -10.64 24.08 17.56
C ILE A 23 -10.89 24.62 16.14
N ILE A 24 -10.77 25.93 15.94
CA ILE A 24 -10.90 26.56 14.61
C ILE A 24 -9.84 26.01 13.64
N PHE A 25 -8.59 25.85 14.11
CA PHE A 25 -7.52 25.24 13.31
C PHE A 25 -7.84 23.79 12.94
N CYS A 26 -8.33 22.97 13.89
CA CYS A 26 -8.73 21.58 13.63
C CYS A 26 -9.89 21.45 12.63
N PHE A 27 -10.83 22.40 12.61
CA PHE A 27 -11.92 22.44 11.61
C PHE A 27 -11.49 23.04 10.26
N ALA A 28 -10.38 23.78 10.22
CA ALA A 28 -9.81 24.32 8.99
C ALA A 28 -8.89 23.34 8.25
N LEU A 29 -8.43 22.29 8.94
CA LEU A 29 -7.84 21.12 8.30
C LEU A 29 -9.00 20.36 7.65
N GLY A 30 -9.02 20.26 6.32
CA GLY A 30 -10.08 19.59 5.56
C GLY A 30 -10.20 18.09 5.87
N THR A 31 -10.98 17.37 5.05
CA THR A 31 -11.06 15.90 5.17
C THR A 31 -9.68 15.30 4.95
N ALA A 32 -9.23 14.48 5.90
CA ALA A 32 -8.06 13.64 5.72
C ALA A 32 -8.53 12.40 4.94
N GLU A 33 -8.19 12.32 3.65
CA GLU A 33 -8.38 11.10 2.88
C GLU A 33 -7.40 10.04 3.43
N SER A 34 -7.94 8.93 3.92
CA SER A 34 -7.15 7.76 4.25
C SER A 34 -6.47 7.25 2.97
N GLN A 35 -5.26 6.69 3.09
CA GLN A 35 -4.53 6.18 1.94
C GLN A 35 -5.27 4.98 1.33
N ASN A 36 -6.08 5.22 0.29
CA ASN A 36 -6.92 4.22 -0.37
C ASN A 36 -6.11 3.19 -1.19
N ARG A 37 -4.78 3.23 -1.09
CA ARG A 37 -3.83 2.40 -1.86
C ARG A 37 -3.86 0.91 -1.50
N ASN A 38 -4.62 0.52 -0.47
CA ASN A 38 -4.83 -0.87 -0.06
C ASN A 38 -6.32 -1.26 -0.12
N SER A 39 -7.09 -0.65 -1.03
CA SER A 39 -8.53 -0.87 -1.19
C SER A 39 -8.90 -2.20 -1.81
N ILE A 40 -8.03 -2.78 -2.65
CA ILE A 40 -8.35 -4.00 -3.41
C ILE A 40 -7.35 -5.08 -3.06
N TRP A 41 -7.85 -6.23 -2.58
CA TRP A 41 -7.07 -7.36 -2.13
C TRP A 41 -7.26 -8.54 -3.09
N CYS A 42 -6.22 -8.92 -3.84
CA CYS A 42 -6.23 -10.08 -4.74
C CYS A 42 -5.49 -11.25 -4.08
N PHE A 43 -6.12 -12.42 -4.00
CA PHE A 43 -5.54 -13.58 -3.33
C PHE A 43 -6.19 -14.91 -3.76
N GLY A 44 -5.49 -16.02 -3.50
CA GLY A 44 -6.05 -17.36 -3.64
C GLY A 44 -6.34 -17.78 -5.08
N ASP A 45 -7.47 -18.45 -5.28
CA ASP A 45 -7.93 -18.92 -6.59
C ASP A 45 -9.05 -18.02 -7.09
N SER A 46 -8.70 -17.17 -8.05
CA SER A 46 -9.60 -16.26 -8.77
C SER A 46 -10.38 -15.30 -7.87
N ALA A 47 -9.95 -15.10 -6.62
CA ALA A 47 -10.68 -14.30 -5.63
C ALA A 47 -10.06 -12.92 -5.44
N ALA A 48 -10.92 -11.93 -5.18
CA ALA A 48 -10.51 -10.63 -4.70
C ALA A 48 -11.63 -9.94 -3.88
N ILE A 49 -11.24 -8.99 -3.03
CA ILE A 49 -12.16 -8.17 -2.23
C ILE A 49 -11.83 -6.70 -2.49
N ASP A 50 -12.85 -5.91 -2.81
CA ASP A 50 -12.80 -4.47 -3.00
C ASP A 50 -13.43 -3.74 -1.81
N PHE A 51 -12.67 -2.84 -1.19
CA PHE A 51 -13.04 -1.98 -0.06
C PHE A 51 -13.16 -0.50 -0.46
N SER A 52 -13.00 -0.15 -1.75
CA SER A 52 -12.96 1.23 -2.25
C SER A 52 -14.20 2.06 -1.90
N SER A 53 -15.37 1.41 -1.80
CA SER A 53 -16.64 2.03 -1.40
C SER A 53 -16.88 2.10 0.11
N GLY A 54 -15.95 1.58 0.92
CA GLY A 54 -16.12 1.39 2.37
C GLY A 54 -16.92 0.13 2.75
N ILE A 55 -17.44 -0.61 1.78
CA ILE A 55 -18.11 -1.91 1.97
C ILE A 55 -17.32 -2.98 1.23
N ALA A 56 -17.02 -4.08 1.93
CA ALA A 56 -16.32 -5.23 1.35
C ALA A 56 -17.18 -5.88 0.26
N THR A 57 -16.73 -5.76 -1.00
CA THR A 57 -17.40 -6.32 -2.18
C THR A 57 -16.53 -7.38 -2.80
N THR A 58 -17.08 -8.56 -3.06
CA THR A 58 -16.34 -9.65 -3.72
C THR A 58 -16.23 -9.37 -5.21
N ILE A 59 -15.01 -9.48 -5.75
CA ILE A 59 -14.68 -9.39 -7.17
C ILE A 59 -13.82 -10.61 -7.58
N SER A 60 -13.57 -10.75 -8.88
CA SER A 60 -12.67 -11.80 -9.41
C SER A 60 -11.27 -11.25 -9.57
N SER A 61 -10.26 -12.10 -9.39
CA SER A 61 -8.89 -11.84 -9.87
C SER A 61 -8.50 -12.85 -10.95
N GLY A 62 -7.36 -12.63 -11.60
CA GLY A 62 -6.79 -13.53 -12.60
C GLY A 62 -5.68 -14.44 -12.07
N MET A 63 -5.34 -14.34 -10.78
CA MET A 63 -4.41 -15.28 -10.17
C MET A 63 -5.11 -16.58 -9.80
N ASP A 64 -4.41 -17.69 -10.00
CA ASP A 64 -4.73 -18.98 -9.38
C ASP A 64 -3.48 -19.45 -8.62
N GLY A 65 -3.38 -18.97 -7.37
CA GLY A 65 -2.20 -19.15 -6.56
C GLY A 65 -2.53 -19.26 -5.08
N ARG A 66 -2.10 -20.36 -4.46
CA ARG A 66 -2.18 -20.56 -3.00
C ARG A 66 -0.95 -20.03 -2.24
N GLY A 67 -0.07 -19.29 -2.93
CA GLY A 67 1.17 -18.74 -2.38
C GLY A 67 1.02 -17.31 -1.88
N SER A 68 2.16 -16.61 -1.78
CA SER A 68 2.17 -15.19 -1.44
C SER A 68 1.53 -14.33 -2.54
N CYS A 69 0.79 -13.31 -2.10
CA CYS A 69 0.19 -12.31 -2.95
C CYS A 69 0.33 -10.91 -2.30
N ALA A 70 0.39 -9.88 -3.14
CA ALA A 70 0.41 -8.48 -2.72
C ALA A 70 -0.27 -7.64 -3.80
N SER A 71 -1.20 -6.76 -3.43
CA SER A 71 -1.88 -5.86 -4.36
C SER A 71 -1.65 -4.41 -3.98
N ILE A 72 -1.79 -3.50 -4.95
CA ILE A 72 -1.72 -2.06 -4.70
C ILE A 72 -2.74 -1.33 -5.55
N ALA A 73 -3.40 -0.35 -4.93
CA ALA A 73 -4.35 0.55 -5.56
C ALA A 73 -3.80 1.99 -5.60
N ASP A 74 -4.42 2.83 -6.41
CA ASP A 74 -4.17 4.27 -6.44
C ASP A 74 -4.87 5.01 -5.28
N GLU A 75 -4.76 6.33 -5.26
CA GLU A 75 -5.41 7.17 -4.23
C GLU A 75 -6.93 7.22 -4.40
N GLY A 76 -7.45 6.94 -5.59
CA GLY A 76 -8.88 6.80 -5.87
C GLY A 76 -9.44 5.43 -5.46
N GLY A 77 -8.58 4.48 -5.07
CA GLY A 77 -8.96 3.12 -4.73
C GLY A 77 -9.08 2.18 -5.92
N ASN A 78 -8.59 2.57 -7.11
CA ASN A 78 -8.55 1.71 -8.29
C ASN A 78 -7.33 0.79 -8.24
N LEU A 79 -7.50 -0.48 -8.61
CA LEU A 79 -6.40 -1.44 -8.66
C LEU A 79 -5.37 -0.97 -9.69
N LEU A 80 -4.10 -0.93 -9.33
CA LEU A 80 -3.02 -0.66 -10.28
C LEU A 80 -2.48 -1.98 -10.83
N PHE A 81 -2.03 -2.85 -9.92
CA PHE A 81 -1.50 -4.17 -10.22
C PHE A 81 -1.45 -5.03 -8.94
N TYR A 82 -1.18 -6.31 -9.11
CA TYR A 82 -0.91 -7.22 -8.00
C TYR A 82 0.12 -8.28 -8.40
N ALA A 83 0.87 -8.74 -7.40
CA ALA A 83 1.83 -9.82 -7.51
C ALA A 83 1.24 -11.09 -6.87
N ALA A 84 1.46 -12.23 -7.50
CA ALA A 84 0.95 -13.52 -7.05
C ALA A 84 1.97 -14.62 -7.33
N THR A 85 2.24 -15.46 -6.33
CA THR A 85 3.08 -16.64 -6.52
C THR A 85 2.23 -17.82 -6.98
N MET A 86 2.50 -18.28 -8.19
CA MET A 86 1.74 -19.33 -8.87
C MET A 86 2.70 -20.43 -9.32
N SER A 87 3.27 -21.16 -8.35
CA SER A 87 4.34 -22.16 -8.60
C SER A 87 3.96 -23.28 -9.57
N ALA A 88 2.68 -23.56 -9.76
CA ALA A 88 2.22 -24.53 -10.76
C ALA A 88 2.44 -24.07 -12.22
N TYR A 89 2.55 -22.77 -12.47
CA TYR A 89 2.63 -22.18 -13.81
C TYR A 89 4.05 -21.72 -14.17
N SER A 90 5.02 -21.88 -13.28
CA SER A 90 6.39 -21.47 -13.53
C SER A 90 7.26 -22.65 -14.00
N ALA A 91 8.11 -22.37 -15.00
CA ALA A 91 9.13 -23.30 -15.45
C ALA A 91 10.26 -23.49 -14.41
N THR A 92 10.41 -22.57 -13.45
CA THR A 92 11.47 -22.63 -12.44
C THR A 92 10.90 -22.32 -11.05
N LEU A 93 11.11 -23.24 -10.10
CA LEU A 93 10.60 -23.09 -8.73
C LEU A 93 11.06 -21.81 -8.01
N ALA A 94 12.18 -21.20 -8.44
CA ALA A 94 12.70 -19.96 -7.89
C ALA A 94 12.01 -18.70 -8.46
N TYR A 95 11.47 -18.76 -9.68
CA TYR A 95 10.89 -17.62 -10.40
C TYR A 95 9.42 -17.87 -10.66
N SER A 96 8.63 -17.96 -9.59
CA SER A 96 7.22 -18.33 -9.68
C SER A 96 6.24 -17.23 -9.30
N THR A 97 6.72 -16.00 -9.16
CA THR A 97 5.88 -14.83 -8.95
C THR A 97 5.53 -14.19 -10.29
N PHE A 98 4.25 -13.89 -10.44
CA PHE A 98 3.67 -13.24 -11.60
C PHE A 98 3.08 -11.89 -11.20
N ILE A 99 3.09 -10.93 -12.11
CA ILE A 99 2.54 -9.59 -11.94
C ILE A 99 1.37 -9.44 -12.90
N PHE A 100 0.22 -9.08 -12.35
CA PHE A 100 -1.02 -8.87 -13.07
C PHE A 100 -1.42 -7.41 -13.02
N ASP A 101 -1.92 -6.89 -14.13
CA ASP A 101 -2.46 -5.54 -14.21
C ASP A 101 -3.89 -5.43 -13.63
N GLN A 102 -4.43 -4.21 -13.66
CA GLN A 102 -5.81 -3.92 -13.25
C GLN A 102 -6.89 -4.69 -14.01
N ASN A 103 -6.58 -5.15 -15.23
CA ASN A 103 -7.48 -5.94 -16.08
C ASN A 103 -7.27 -7.45 -15.87
N HIS A 104 -6.49 -7.83 -14.86
CA HIS A 104 -6.14 -9.20 -14.50
C HIS A 104 -5.37 -9.95 -15.60
N ASN A 105 -4.65 -9.24 -16.46
CA ASN A 105 -3.72 -9.83 -17.42
C ASN A 105 -2.29 -9.78 -16.87
N ILE A 106 -1.46 -10.76 -17.24
CA ILE A 106 -0.03 -10.74 -16.87
C ILE A 106 0.64 -9.55 -17.58
N MET A 107 1.34 -8.72 -16.81
CA MET A 107 2.11 -7.59 -17.34
C MET A 107 3.29 -8.08 -18.18
N LEU A 108 3.74 -7.27 -19.14
CA LEU A 108 4.94 -7.56 -19.93
C LEU A 108 6.16 -7.79 -19.02
N ASN A 109 6.88 -8.89 -19.24
CA ASN A 109 7.99 -9.37 -18.38
C ASN A 109 7.60 -9.65 -16.92
N GLY A 110 6.31 -9.75 -16.63
CA GLY A 110 5.76 -9.99 -15.31
C GLY A 110 5.58 -11.47 -14.98
N ASP A 111 6.18 -12.42 -15.71
CA ASP A 111 5.96 -13.87 -15.55
C ASP A 111 7.14 -14.62 -14.92
N SER A 112 8.24 -13.92 -14.64
CA SER A 112 9.52 -14.51 -14.25
C SER A 112 10.15 -13.77 -13.06
N ILE A 113 9.35 -13.50 -12.01
CA ILE A 113 9.82 -12.81 -10.80
C ILE A 113 10.19 -13.82 -9.72
N PHE A 114 11.28 -13.53 -8.98
CA PHE A 114 11.68 -14.39 -7.88
C PHE A 114 10.61 -14.44 -6.79
N GLY A 115 10.19 -15.66 -6.47
CA GLY A 115 9.33 -15.98 -5.34
C GLY A 115 8.94 -17.46 -5.38
N LYS A 116 8.72 -18.04 -4.19
CA LYS A 116 8.58 -19.49 -3.97
C LYS A 116 7.31 -19.89 -3.23
N GLY A 117 6.45 -18.93 -2.89
CA GLY A 117 5.17 -19.18 -2.24
C GLY A 117 5.28 -19.35 -0.73
N TRP A 118 6.26 -18.69 -0.10
CA TRP A 118 6.38 -18.65 1.36
C TRP A 118 5.30 -17.76 1.99
N TYR A 119 5.21 -17.73 3.32
CA TYR A 119 4.31 -16.82 4.04
C TYR A 119 4.87 -15.40 4.06
N GLN A 120 4.06 -14.40 3.70
CA GLN A 120 4.43 -12.98 3.70
C GLN A 120 5.72 -12.69 2.89
N GLU A 121 5.86 -13.34 1.74
CA GLU A 121 7.07 -13.25 0.92
C GLU A 121 7.17 -11.94 0.16
N LEU A 122 6.04 -11.37 -0.26
CA LEU A 122 5.95 -10.26 -1.21
C LEU A 122 5.51 -8.96 -0.53
N VAL A 123 6.19 -7.86 -0.85
CA VAL A 123 5.79 -6.50 -0.45
C VAL A 123 5.97 -5.53 -1.60
N ILE A 124 4.94 -4.75 -1.91
CA ILE A 124 4.98 -3.68 -2.91
C ILE A 124 5.24 -2.34 -2.20
N VAL A 125 6.20 -1.58 -2.69
CA VAL A 125 6.57 -0.26 -2.16
C VAL A 125 6.65 0.75 -3.32
N PRO A 126 5.89 1.85 -3.29
CA PRO A 126 6.03 2.92 -4.30
C PRO A 126 7.45 3.48 -4.32
N ASN A 127 7.97 3.78 -5.51
CA ASN A 127 9.26 4.44 -5.63
C ASN A 127 9.14 5.93 -5.24
N PRO A 128 9.83 6.41 -4.19
CA PRO A 128 9.72 7.80 -3.76
C PRO A 128 10.30 8.80 -4.76
N ALA A 129 11.12 8.35 -5.71
CA ALA A 129 11.74 9.18 -6.74
C ALA A 129 11.01 9.17 -8.09
N ASN A 130 10.03 8.29 -8.29
CA ASN A 130 9.32 8.14 -9.55
C ASN A 130 7.92 7.54 -9.33
N ASP A 131 6.89 8.30 -9.67
CA ASP A 131 5.46 7.97 -9.47
C ASP A 131 4.95 6.80 -10.31
N SER A 132 5.68 6.42 -11.36
CA SER A 132 5.29 5.40 -12.32
C SER A 132 5.98 4.06 -12.07
N THR A 133 6.80 3.97 -11.02
CA THR A 133 7.57 2.75 -10.71
C THR A 133 7.38 2.30 -9.27
N TYR A 134 7.45 0.99 -9.06
CA TYR A 134 7.25 0.35 -7.78
C TYR A 134 8.35 -0.69 -7.54
N TYR A 135 8.79 -0.84 -6.29
CA TYR A 135 9.61 -1.96 -5.88
C TYR A 135 8.70 -3.10 -5.43
N LEU A 136 8.91 -4.28 -6.00
CA LEU A 136 8.41 -5.53 -5.44
C LEU A 136 9.56 -6.18 -4.70
N PHE A 137 9.51 -6.20 -3.38
CA PHE A 137 10.43 -6.96 -2.55
C PHE A 137 9.93 -8.39 -2.41
N SER A 138 10.86 -9.34 -2.51
CA SER A 138 10.62 -10.75 -2.21
C SER A 138 11.73 -11.33 -1.34
N ILE A 139 11.44 -12.37 -0.56
CA ILE A 139 12.43 -12.97 0.35
C ILE A 139 12.58 -14.47 0.12
N GLY A 140 13.81 -14.93 -0.05
CA GLY A 140 14.14 -16.34 0.09
C GLY A 140 14.38 -16.69 1.56
N VAL A 141 13.62 -17.66 2.07
CA VAL A 141 13.64 -18.02 3.49
C VAL A 141 14.72 -19.05 3.83
N THR A 142 15.12 -19.90 2.87
CA THR A 142 16.05 -21.02 3.11
C THR A 142 16.92 -21.36 1.90
N GLY A 143 17.98 -22.13 2.14
CA GLY A 143 18.84 -22.70 1.10
C GLY A 143 19.66 -21.66 0.33
N ASN A 144 20.01 -21.99 -0.91
CA ASN A 144 20.80 -21.11 -1.79
C ASN A 144 20.07 -19.84 -2.22
N ASP A 145 18.76 -19.80 -2.02
CA ASP A 145 17.91 -18.66 -2.38
C ASP A 145 17.80 -17.61 -1.27
N PHE A 146 18.41 -17.86 -0.10
CA PHE A 146 18.27 -17.04 1.10
C PHE A 146 18.62 -15.57 0.84
N GLY A 147 17.76 -14.67 1.32
CA GLY A 147 18.00 -13.23 1.32
C GLY A 147 16.87 -12.41 0.71
N LEU A 148 16.98 -11.09 0.87
CA LEU A 148 16.08 -10.11 0.30
C LEU A 148 16.42 -9.87 -1.17
N LYS A 149 15.40 -9.89 -2.01
CA LYS A 149 15.46 -9.63 -3.45
C LYS A 149 14.45 -8.55 -3.78
N TYR A 150 14.62 -7.92 -4.94
CA TYR A 150 13.66 -6.95 -5.43
C TYR A 150 13.55 -7.00 -6.95
N SER A 151 12.43 -6.50 -7.44
CA SER A 151 12.20 -6.21 -8.86
C SER A 151 11.57 -4.83 -8.96
N ILE A 152 11.83 -4.14 -10.07
CA ILE A 152 11.22 -2.84 -10.35
C ILE A 152 10.09 -3.06 -11.33
N ILE A 153 8.87 -2.70 -10.92
CA ILE A 153 7.68 -2.70 -11.76
C ILE A 153 7.53 -1.30 -12.34
N ASP A 154 7.51 -1.19 -13.65
CA ASP A 154 7.34 0.07 -14.38
C ASP A 154 5.97 0.07 -15.08
N MET A 155 5.04 0.87 -14.58
CA MET A 155 3.66 0.88 -15.07
C MET A 155 3.55 1.42 -16.49
N ARG A 156 4.53 2.22 -16.94
CA ARG A 156 4.56 2.78 -18.31
C ARG A 156 4.67 1.71 -19.38
N LEU A 157 5.23 0.54 -19.04
CA LEU A 157 5.38 -0.59 -19.97
C LEU A 157 4.07 -1.35 -20.18
N ASN A 158 3.01 -1.04 -19.43
CA ASN A 158 1.70 -1.67 -19.52
C ASN A 158 0.64 -0.79 -20.20
N GLY A 159 1.02 -0.01 -21.20
CA GLY A 159 0.10 0.81 -21.99
C GLY A 159 -0.11 2.24 -21.49
N GLY A 160 0.58 2.67 -20.43
CA GLY A 160 0.58 4.05 -19.93
C GLY A 160 -0.31 4.24 -18.72
#